data_AF-A0A7V0X8E1-F1
#
_entry.id   AF-A0A7V0X8E1-F1
#
_cell.length_a   1.000
_cell.length_b   1.000
_cell.length_c   1.000
_cell.angle_alpha   90.00
_cell.angle_beta   90.00
_cell.angle_gamma   90.00
#
_symmetry.space_group_name_H-M   'P 1'
#
loop_
_entity.id
_entity.type
_entity.pdbx_description
1 polymer ?
#
loop_
_entity_poly.entity_id
_entity_poly.type
_entity_poly.pdbx_seq_one_letter_code
_entity_poly.pdbx_strand_id
1 'polypeptide(L)'
;MGEIQKQSIKGSIYLGLGTLAGFLTNAIVFPRVLQTNQIGLISILLAYTVIFSQIGSLGFNSITTRLFPYFRNAEKKHHGFIGLGVLVSLLGFLLAT
;
A
#
# COMPACT_ATOMS: atom_id res chain seq x y z
N MET A 1 5.77 -13.05 24.02
CA MET A 1 6.63 -13.23 22.83
C MET A 1 6.02 -14.12 21.75
N GLY A 2 5.22 -15.15 22.08
CA GLY A 2 4.59 -16.03 21.07
C GLY A 2 3.61 -15.37 20.10
N GLU A 3 2.89 -14.31 20.50
CA GLU A 3 1.94 -13.62 19.62
C GLU A 3 2.63 -12.82 18.50
N ILE A 4 3.79 -12.22 18.77
CA ILE A 4 4.60 -11.53 17.73
C ILE A 4 5.10 -12.55 16.70
N GLN A 5 5.52 -13.74 17.16
CA GLN A 5 5.98 -14.82 16.28
C GLN A 5 4.84 -15.34 15.37
N LYS A 6 3.64 -15.55 15.93
CA LYS A 6 2.46 -15.94 15.14
C LYS A 6 2.07 -14.84 14.13
N GLN A 7 2.16 -13.57 14.51
CA GLN A 7 1.87 -12.44 13.62
C GLN A 7 2.88 -12.36 12.47
N SER A 8 4.17 -12.53 12.75
CA SER A 8 5.21 -12.56 11.71
C SER A 8 5.04 -13.74 10.77
N ILE A 9 4.73 -14.94 11.28
CA ILE A 9 4.49 -16.13 10.43
C ILE A 9 3.30 -15.91 9.50
N LYS A 10 2.17 -15.40 10.03
CA LYS A 10 1.01 -15.04 9.21
C LYS A 10 1.39 -13.99 8.16
N GLY A 11 2.14 -12.96 8.55
CA GLY A 11 2.64 -11.92 7.63
C GLY A 11 3.48 -12.50 6.50
N SER A 12 4.41 -13.40 6.80
CA SER A 12 5.24 -14.08 5.80
C SER A 12 4.40 -14.94 4.84
N ILE A 13 3.36 -15.61 5.33
CA ILE A 13 2.45 -16.38 4.47
C ILE A 13 1.72 -15.45 3.49
N TYR A 14 1.19 -14.31 3.98
CA TYR A 14 0.54 -13.32 3.10
C TYR A 14 1.52 -12.74 2.07
N LEU A 15 2.74 -12.41 2.48
CA LEU A 15 3.79 -11.93 1.56
C LEU A 15 4.15 -13.00 0.52
N GLY A 16 4.25 -14.27 0.92
CA GLY A 16 4.52 -15.40 0.04
C GLY A 16 3.42 -15.60 -1.00
N LEU A 17 2.15 -15.59 -0.57
CA LEU A 17 1.00 -15.68 -1.47
C LEU A 17 0.93 -14.48 -2.44
N GLY A 18 1.18 -13.28 -1.95
CA GLY A 18 1.25 -12.07 -2.78
C GLY A 18 2.34 -12.15 -3.84
N THR A 19 3.52 -12.65 -3.45
CA THR A 19 4.65 -12.85 -4.37
C THR A 19 4.33 -13.89 -5.44
N LEU A 20 3.69 -15.00 -5.06
CA LEU A 20 3.23 -16.02 -6.00
C LEU A 20 2.21 -15.43 -6.99
N ALA A 21 1.20 -14.71 -6.51
CA ALA A 21 0.21 -14.07 -7.37
C ALA A 21 0.84 -13.05 -8.35
N GLY A 22 1.81 -12.26 -7.87
CA GLY A 22 2.59 -11.34 -8.70
C GLY A 22 3.41 -12.08 -9.76
N PHE A 23 4.04 -13.20 -9.40
CA PHE A 23 4.79 -14.04 -10.34
C PHE A 23 3.87 -14.64 -11.41
N LEU A 24 2.72 -15.22 -11.04
CA LEU A 24 1.77 -15.75 -12.01
C LEU A 24 1.31 -14.66 -12.99
N THR A 25 1.02 -13.46 -12.49
CA THR A 25 0.57 -12.35 -13.33
C THR A 25 1.67 -11.86 -14.27
N ASN A 26 2.87 -11.59 -13.73
CA ASN A 26 3.93 -10.93 -14.49
C ASN A 26 4.75 -11.90 -15.37
N ALA A 27 4.92 -13.15 -14.94
CA ALA A 27 5.75 -14.15 -15.65
C ALA A 27 4.93 -15.10 -16.54
N ILE A 28 3.64 -15.31 -16.27
CA ILE A 28 2.79 -16.21 -17.05
C ILE A 28 1.74 -15.45 -17.85
N VAL A 29 0.96 -14.58 -17.19
CA VAL A 29 -0.19 -13.90 -17.84
C VAL A 29 0.28 -12.79 -18.78
N PHE A 30 1.12 -11.87 -18.31
CA PHE A 30 1.59 -10.74 -19.09
C PHE A 30 2.29 -11.14 -20.40
N PRO A 31 3.30 -12.03 -20.42
CA PRO A 31 3.96 -12.41 -21.68
C PRO A 31 3.06 -13.23 -22.62
N ARG A 32 1.98 -13.84 -22.14
CA ARG A 32 1.03 -14.58 -22.97
C ARG A 32 -0.04 -13.68 -23.61
N VAL A 33 -0.37 -12.56 -22.96
CA VAL A 33 -1.47 -11.68 -23.38
C VAL A 33 -0.97 -10.36 -24.00
N LEU A 34 0.21 -9.88 -23.59
CA LEU A 34 0.75 -8.57 -23.97
C LEU A 34 2.04 -8.72 -24.78
N GLN A 35 2.30 -7.74 -25.64
CA GLN A 35 3.57 -7.60 -26.35
C GLN A 35 4.67 -7.05 -25.43
N THR A 36 5.93 -7.36 -25.71
CA THR A 36 7.08 -6.95 -24.87
C THR A 36 7.16 -5.43 -24.64
N ASN A 37 6.77 -4.63 -25.65
CA ASN A 37 6.72 -3.17 -25.53
C ASN A 37 5.65 -2.68 -24.54
N GLN A 38 4.50 -3.34 -24.49
CA GLN A 38 3.39 -3.01 -23.58
C GLN A 38 3.75 -3.34 -22.14
N ILE A 39 4.47 -4.45 -21.91
CA ILE A 39 4.95 -4.83 -20.58
C ILE A 39 5.93 -3.78 -20.03
N GLY A 40 6.87 -3.31 -20.86
CA GLY A 40 7.78 -2.24 -20.50
C GLY A 40 7.06 -0.93 -20.17
N LEU A 41 6.07 -0.56 -20.99
CA LEU A 41 5.27 0.64 -20.79
C LEU A 41 4.44 0.59 -19.50
N ILE A 42 3.76 -0.53 -19.23
CA ILE A 42 3.01 -0.74 -17.99
C ILE A 42 3.93 -0.66 -16.76
N SER A 43 5.13 -1.25 -16.84
CA SER A 43 6.10 -1.22 -15.74
C SER A 43 6.54 0.20 -15.39
N ILE A 44 6.78 1.04 -16.40
CA ILE A 44 7.12 2.45 -16.22
C ILE A 44 5.92 3.22 -15.63
N LEU A 45 4.72 3.03 -16.17
CA LEU A 45 3.51 3.67 -15.65
C LEU A 45 3.25 3.29 -14.19
N LEU A 46 3.45 2.02 -13.83
CA LEU A 46 3.35 1.57 -12.44
C LEU A 46 4.39 2.25 -11.54
N ALA A 47 5.64 2.35 -11.99
CA ALA A 47 6.69 3.04 -11.24
C ALA A 47 6.33 4.52 -10.98
N TYR A 48 5.85 5.23 -12.02
CA TYR A 48 5.34 6.58 -11.87
C TYR A 48 4.18 6.64 -10.89
N THR A 49 3.20 5.75 -11.02
CA THR A 49 2.03 5.69 -10.12
C THR A 49 2.43 5.50 -8.66
N VAL A 50 3.43 4.66 -8.38
CA VAL A 50 3.94 4.46 -7.02
C VAL A 50 4.57 5.73 -6.46
N ILE A 51 5.38 6.43 -7.25
CA ILE A 51 6.00 7.71 -6.84
C ILE A 51 4.91 8.76 -6.56
N PHE A 52 3.95 8.92 -7.48
CA PHE A 52 2.83 9.84 -7.32
C PHE A 52 1.96 9.49 -6.10
N SER A 53 1.70 8.21 -5.83
CA SER A 53 0.97 7.75 -4.65
C SER A 53 1.71 8.09 -3.35
N GLN A 54 3.03 7.94 -3.35
CA GLN A 54 3.84 8.24 -2.17
C GLN A 54 3.82 9.74 -1.85
N ILE A 55 3.91 10.59 -2.87
CA ILE A 55 3.78 12.05 -2.75
C ILE A 55 2.35 12.45 -2.38
N GLY A 56 1.35 11.90 -3.05
CA GLY A 56 -0.07 12.20 -2.82
C GLY A 56 -0.59 11.72 -1.47
N SER A 57 0.06 10.74 -0.83
CA SER A 57 -0.24 10.39 0.55
C SER A 57 0.46 11.30 1.58
N LEU A 58 1.34 12.22 1.15
CA LEU A 58 2.12 13.14 1.99
C LEU A 58 2.85 12.44 3.16
N GLY A 59 3.19 11.16 3.01
CA GLY A 59 3.79 10.36 4.09
C GLY A 59 2.84 10.04 5.24
N PHE A 60 1.53 10.28 5.09
CA PHE A 60 0.52 10.04 6.13
C PHE A 60 0.43 8.56 6.52
N ASN A 61 0.79 7.63 5.62
CA ASN A 61 0.94 6.21 5.95
C ASN A 61 1.97 5.99 7.08
N SER A 62 3.09 6.72 7.07
CA SER A 62 4.13 6.62 8.09
C SER A 62 3.76 7.33 9.40
N ILE A 63 2.96 8.41 9.30
CA ILE A 63 2.40 9.09 10.49
C ILE A 63 1.35 8.18 11.14
N THR A 64 0.52 7.51 10.34
CA THR A 64 -0.49 6.58 10.82
C THR A 64 0.13 5.47 11.65
N THR A 65 1.14 4.77 11.16
CA THR A 65 1.76 3.67 11.92
C THR A 65 2.40 4.11 13.24
N ARG A 66 2.90 5.35 13.32
CA ARG A 66 3.59 5.89 14.50
C ARG A 66 2.67 6.59 15.50
N LEU A 67 1.68 7.33 15.03
CA LEU A 67 0.78 8.15 15.84
C LEU A 67 -0.53 7.45 16.16
N PHE A 68 -0.96 6.47 15.36
CA PHE A 68 -2.19 5.71 15.64
C PHE A 68 -2.23 5.07 17.03
N PRO A 69 -1.13 4.51 17.60
CA PRO A 69 -1.15 3.99 18.97
C PRO A 69 -1.55 5.05 20.02
N TYR A 70 -1.20 6.33 19.82
CA TYR A 70 -1.56 7.44 20.71
C TYR A 70 -3.03 7.85 20.55
N PHE A 71 -3.59 7.74 19.35
CA PHE A 71 -5.00 8.07 19.07
C PHE A 71 -5.94 6.87 19.21
N ARG A 72 -5.41 5.68 19.52
CA ARG A 72 -6.16 4.42 19.63
C ARG A 72 -7.02 4.38 20.89
N ASN A 73 -8.18 5.04 20.82
CA ASN A 73 -9.23 4.93 21.83
C ASN A 73 -10.54 4.44 21.18
N ALA A 74 -10.94 3.21 21.49
CA ALA A 74 -12.12 2.57 20.91
C ALA A 74 -13.44 3.25 21.32
N GLU A 75 -13.51 3.79 22.55
CA GLU A 75 -14.72 4.47 23.05
C GLU A 75 -14.94 5.83 22.38
N LYS A 76 -13.88 6.47 21.88
CA LYS A 76 -13.94 7.78 21.21
C LYS A 76 -13.80 7.70 19.68
N LYS A 77 -14.07 6.55 19.06
CA LYS A 77 -13.92 6.31 17.60
C LYS A 77 -12.54 6.75 17.06
N HIS A 78 -11.47 6.48 17.80
CA HIS A 78 -10.11 6.89 17.45
C HIS A 78 -9.93 8.40 17.22
N HIS A 79 -10.77 9.25 17.85
CA HIS A 79 -10.76 10.72 17.72
C HIS A 79 -10.85 11.24 16.28
N GLY A 80 -11.45 10.48 15.35
CA GLY A 80 -11.56 10.89 13.96
C GLY A 80 -10.24 10.81 13.17
N PHE A 81 -9.23 10.08 13.68
CA PHE A 81 -7.94 9.90 13.01
C PHE A 81 -8.09 9.32 11.58
N ILE A 82 -9.08 8.44 11.38
CA ILE A 82 -9.41 7.90 10.06
C ILE A 82 -9.94 9.01 9.13
N GLY A 83 -10.77 9.93 9.64
CA GLY A 83 -11.28 11.07 8.88
C GLY A 83 -10.18 12.06 8.50
N LEU A 84 -9.23 12.32 9.41
CA LEU A 84 -8.03 13.11 9.11
C LEU A 84 -7.16 12.43 8.05
N GLY A 85 -7.00 11.12 8.10
CA GLY A 85 -6.23 10.39 7.08
C GLY A 85 -6.87 10.44 5.69
N VAL A 86 -8.20 10.35 5.62
CA VAL A 86 -8.93 10.55 4.36
C VAL A 86 -8.77 11.98 3.87
N LEU A 87 -8.92 12.99 4.74
CA LEU A 87 -8.72 14.40 4.37
C LEU A 87 -7.31 14.70 3.88
N VAL A 88 -6.28 14.21 4.57
CA VAL A 88 -4.88 14.41 4.18
C VAL A 88 -4.57 13.68 2.88
N SER A 89 -5.12 12.48 2.69
CA SER A 89 -4.98 11.76 1.41
C SER A 89 -5.73 12.48 0.28
N LEU A 90 -6.88 13.10 0.56
CA LEU A 90 -7.62 13.92 -0.41
C LEU A 90 -6.85 15.18 -0.78
N LEU A 91 -6.28 15.87 0.21
CA LEU A 91 -5.47 17.08 0.01
C LEU A 91 -4.17 16.77 -0.72
N GLY A 92 -3.50 15.68 -0.37
CA GLY A 92 -2.30 15.25 -1.07
C GLY A 92 -2.61 14.77 -2.49
N PHE A 93 -3.76 14.14 -2.75
CA PHE A 93 -4.24 13.86 -4.09
C PHE A 93 -4.50 15.15 -4.90
N LEU A 94 -5.15 16.16 -4.30
CA LEU A 94 -5.38 17.48 -4.90
C LEU A 94 -4.10 18.25 -5.20
N LEU A 95 -3.02 18.02 -4.44
CA LEU A 95 -1.71 18.65 -4.66
C LEU A 95 -0.84 17.89 -5.67
N ALA A 96 -1.04 16.57 -5.79
CA ALA A 96 -0.23 15.70 -6.65
C ALA A 96 -0.85 15.48 -8.04
N THR A 97 -2.14 15.78 -8.21
CA THR A 97 -2.85 15.81 -9.51
C THR A 97 -2.71 17.18 -10.15
#